data_AF-B6GZV1-F1
#
_entry.id   AF-B6GZV1-F1
#
_cell.length_a   1.000
_cell.length_b   1.000
_cell.length_c   1.000
_cell.angle_alpha   90.00
_cell.angle_beta   90.00
_cell.angle_gamma   90.00
#
_symmetry.space_group_name_H-M   'P 1'
#
loop_
_entity.id
_entity.type
_entity.pdbx_description
1 polymer ?
#
loop_
_entity_poly.entity_id
_entity_poly.type
_entity_poly.pdbx_seq_one_letter_code
_entity_poly.pdbx_strand_id
1 'polypeptide(L)'
;MTYFPQVIPRCLREMTQSPPLCLHQQKDIQAIQILREHGQESGCSYHSTTQAIDLASGLSDVIVILERPRTEISHSPNQSYADFVNGCHTLKAVDELLRFASRGTRDIGTVTVVNAFSLQPDKNALKADLRCEEILAQFIQMKRPQIIIHCTNTKYGSPWMRRFNFGGDPYRVRSEHIEIDDGHTAIVIPSFHPSHAINYYKHRLELRVLLMYHFALAFHSLRGETVISCCANKIKDLCLVKGKRMDSPTDWELASCISDNISQFYLYRGKDVVPLSKGGFADESLSEQIARESETFDSLSFWLTLLLEKPQKFELFGLASARFLLQKANSNHTPLYSKVSSVLLGVVTEQDHWFLQVNDSNVTDVEEKLSSLTIQDGTQVSGLIDANRKAWGAVQETLCHVESGEVLNFCPKAPRYYYDVVSHYTLMNKYLASSQGIAIPVALRMEALTKRCWVINETLRKKSEDEGELLHTSVILCLNILLECIRKLRMEVEAILE
;
A
#
# COMPACT_ATOMS: atom_id res chain seq x y z
N MET A 1 -18.47 -18.01 -0.40
CA MET A 1 -17.35 -17.41 0.35
C MET A 1 -17.34 -15.92 0.06
N THR A 2 -17.59 -15.09 1.06
CA THR A 2 -17.51 -13.62 0.92
C THR A 2 -16.05 -13.18 0.96
N TYR A 3 -15.46 -12.97 -0.21
CA TYR A 3 -14.19 -12.27 -0.40
C TYR A 3 -14.42 -10.77 -0.16
N PHE A 4 -14.54 -10.36 1.10
CA PHE A 4 -14.61 -8.93 1.43
C PHE A 4 -13.39 -8.53 2.23
N PRO A 5 -12.45 -7.84 1.57
CA PRO A 5 -11.27 -7.35 2.26
C PRO A 5 -11.69 -6.30 3.30
N GLN A 6 -11.30 -6.50 4.56
CA GLN A 6 -11.69 -5.65 5.68
C GLN A 6 -10.97 -4.28 5.65
N VAL A 7 -9.89 -4.13 4.86
CA VAL A 7 -8.91 -3.01 4.94
C VAL A 7 -8.59 -2.45 3.55
N ILE A 8 -9.66 -2.09 2.82
CA ILE A 8 -9.61 -1.26 1.59
C ILE A 8 -10.10 0.15 1.90
N PRO A 9 -9.48 1.22 1.33
CA PRO A 9 -9.95 2.60 1.47
C PRO A 9 -11.46 2.69 1.23
N ARG A 10 -12.17 3.40 2.11
CA ARG A 10 -13.63 3.54 2.00
C ARG A 10 -14.05 4.06 0.63
N CYS A 11 -13.30 5.00 0.05
CA CYS A 11 -13.54 5.48 -1.31
C CYS A 11 -13.62 4.33 -2.34
N LEU A 12 -12.71 3.37 -2.28
CA LEU A 12 -12.73 2.20 -3.16
C LEU A 12 -13.87 1.23 -2.81
N ARG A 13 -14.14 1.01 -1.52
CA ARG A 13 -15.23 0.14 -1.07
C ARG A 13 -16.62 0.65 -1.42
N GLU A 14 -16.80 1.97 -1.44
CA GLU A 14 -18.04 2.63 -1.86
C GLU A 14 -18.24 2.53 -3.37
N MET A 15 -17.14 2.55 -4.15
CA MET A 15 -17.16 2.33 -5.59
C MET A 15 -17.44 0.86 -5.96
N THR A 16 -16.97 -0.11 -5.17
CA THR A 16 -17.27 -1.52 -5.45
C THR A 16 -18.71 -1.84 -5.16
N GLN A 17 -19.44 -2.29 -6.17
CA GLN A 17 -20.84 -2.66 -6.10
C GLN A 17 -21.12 -3.80 -7.07
N SER A 18 -22.18 -4.56 -6.83
CA SER A 18 -22.61 -5.57 -7.78
C SER A 18 -23.05 -4.88 -9.08
N PRO A 19 -22.49 -5.18 -10.26
CA PRO A 19 -22.96 -4.62 -11.52
C PRO A 19 -24.41 -5.01 -11.82
N PRO A 20 -25.05 -4.30 -12.75
CA PRO A 20 -26.29 -4.77 -13.36
C PRO A 20 -26.16 -6.20 -13.91
N LEU A 21 -27.29 -6.91 -13.99
CA LEU A 21 -27.32 -8.21 -14.64
C LEU A 21 -27.07 -8.03 -16.14
N CYS A 22 -26.07 -8.73 -16.67
CA CYS A 22 -25.86 -8.88 -18.11
C CYS A 22 -26.16 -10.32 -18.49
N LEU A 23 -26.85 -10.50 -19.62
CA LEU A 23 -27.24 -11.79 -20.15
C LEU A 23 -26.41 -12.09 -21.40
N HIS A 24 -26.13 -13.37 -21.61
CA HIS A 24 -25.44 -13.84 -22.80
C HIS A 24 -26.24 -13.49 -24.06
N GLN A 25 -25.56 -12.99 -25.07
CA GLN A 25 -26.15 -12.57 -26.35
C GLN A 25 -25.56 -13.38 -27.51
N GLN A 26 -26.30 -13.48 -28.61
CA GLN A 26 -25.81 -14.13 -29.84
C GLN A 26 -24.49 -13.53 -30.34
N LYS A 27 -24.29 -12.23 -30.14
CA LYS A 27 -23.08 -11.50 -30.50
C LYS A 27 -21.84 -11.99 -29.74
N ASP A 28 -22.01 -12.50 -28.53
CA ASP A 28 -20.90 -13.06 -27.75
C ASP A 28 -20.34 -14.30 -28.45
N ILE A 29 -21.22 -15.18 -28.95
CA ILE A 29 -20.86 -16.39 -29.69
C ILE A 29 -20.19 -16.01 -31.02
N GLN A 30 -20.72 -15.01 -31.72
CA GLN A 30 -20.16 -14.52 -32.98
C GLN A 30 -18.76 -13.93 -32.79
N ALA A 31 -18.53 -13.20 -31.70
CA ALA A 31 -17.21 -12.63 -31.40
C ALA A 31 -16.16 -13.73 -31.15
N ILE A 32 -16.54 -14.83 -30.49
CA ILE A 32 -15.65 -15.99 -30.31
C ILE A 32 -15.28 -16.64 -31.63
N GLN A 33 -16.19 -16.68 -32.59
CA GLN A 33 -15.91 -17.25 -33.91
C GLN A 33 -14.79 -16.50 -34.64
N ILE A 34 -14.71 -15.16 -34.47
CA ILE A 34 -13.62 -14.34 -35.02
C ILE A 34 -12.24 -14.82 -34.51
N LEU A 35 -12.11 -15.10 -33.21
CA LEU A 35 -10.86 -15.59 -32.63
C LEU A 35 -10.53 -17.02 -33.08
N ARG A 36 -11.56 -17.86 -33.25
CA ARG A 36 -11.40 -19.24 -33.74
C ARG A 36 -10.87 -19.26 -35.17
N GLU A 37 -11.45 -18.44 -36.05
CA GLU A 37 -11.01 -18.29 -37.44
C GLU A 37 -9.59 -17.74 -37.50
N HIS A 38 -9.28 -16.73 -36.69
CA HIS A 38 -7.93 -16.19 -36.62
C HIS A 38 -6.88 -17.23 -36.19
N GLY A 39 -7.21 -18.10 -35.21
CA GLY A 39 -6.32 -19.18 -34.79
C GLY A 39 -6.08 -20.22 -35.88
N GLN A 40 -7.11 -20.53 -36.67
CA GLN A 40 -6.98 -21.42 -37.85
C GLN A 40 -6.13 -20.78 -38.95
N GLU A 41 -6.38 -19.50 -39.28
CA GLU A 41 -5.61 -18.74 -40.28
C GLU A 41 -4.13 -18.65 -39.91
N SER A 42 -3.84 -18.48 -38.61
CA SER A 42 -2.47 -18.28 -38.11
C SER A 42 -1.72 -19.60 -37.87
N GLY A 43 -2.36 -20.75 -38.08
CA GLY A 43 -1.76 -22.06 -37.81
C GLY A 43 -1.45 -22.30 -36.33
N CYS A 44 -2.14 -21.61 -35.42
CA CYS A 44 -1.93 -21.76 -33.99
C CYS A 44 -2.41 -23.11 -33.50
N SER A 45 -1.81 -23.61 -32.41
CA SER A 45 -2.25 -24.86 -31.81
C SER A 45 -3.71 -24.78 -31.37
N TYR A 46 -4.42 -25.93 -31.44
CA TYR A 46 -5.79 -26.03 -30.93
C TYR A 46 -5.89 -25.58 -29.47
N HIS A 47 -4.88 -25.93 -28.67
CA HIS A 47 -4.82 -25.59 -27.25
C HIS A 47 -4.69 -24.08 -27.02
N SER A 48 -3.72 -23.41 -27.66
CA SER A 48 -3.53 -21.96 -27.54
C SER A 48 -4.76 -21.18 -28.03
N THR A 49 -5.42 -21.68 -29.08
CA THR A 49 -6.69 -21.13 -29.58
C THR A 49 -7.81 -21.30 -28.55
N THR A 50 -7.92 -22.48 -27.93
CA THR A 50 -8.95 -22.75 -26.91
C THR A 50 -8.76 -21.86 -25.68
N GLN A 51 -7.54 -21.70 -25.18
CA GLN A 51 -7.28 -20.81 -24.03
C GLN A 51 -7.64 -19.35 -24.31
N ALA A 52 -7.34 -18.84 -25.51
CA ALA A 52 -7.72 -17.49 -25.90
C ALA A 52 -9.25 -17.34 -26.01
N ILE A 53 -9.93 -18.35 -26.53
CA ILE A 53 -11.40 -18.40 -26.61
C ILE A 53 -12.01 -18.45 -25.21
N ASP A 54 -11.50 -19.28 -24.31
CA ASP A 54 -12.04 -19.43 -22.96
C ASP A 54 -11.94 -18.11 -22.17
N LEU A 55 -10.82 -17.37 -22.29
CA LEU A 55 -10.70 -16.03 -21.72
C LEU A 55 -11.69 -15.03 -22.34
N ALA A 56 -11.91 -15.12 -23.64
CA ALA A 56 -12.78 -14.19 -24.36
C ALA A 56 -14.28 -14.49 -24.19
N SER A 57 -14.64 -15.67 -23.67
CA SER A 57 -16.02 -16.22 -23.65
C SER A 57 -16.96 -15.54 -22.66
N GLY A 58 -16.46 -14.63 -21.82
CA GLY A 58 -17.29 -13.85 -20.91
C GLY A 58 -18.34 -12.96 -21.59
N LEU A 59 -19.10 -12.22 -20.78
CA LEU A 59 -20.20 -11.37 -21.22
C LEU A 59 -19.69 -10.09 -21.92
N SER A 60 -20.56 -9.47 -22.72
CA SER A 60 -20.23 -8.27 -23.48
C SER A 60 -20.21 -6.97 -22.68
N ASP A 61 -20.76 -6.91 -21.45
CA ASP A 61 -20.86 -5.66 -20.68
C ASP A 61 -19.50 -5.04 -20.37
N VAL A 62 -18.52 -5.87 -20.01
CA VAL A 62 -17.16 -5.45 -19.66
C VAL A 62 -16.13 -6.27 -20.44
N ILE A 63 -15.19 -5.59 -21.09
CA ILE A 63 -14.02 -6.22 -21.73
C ILE A 63 -12.74 -5.76 -21.05
N VAL A 64 -11.87 -6.69 -20.66
CA VAL A 64 -10.49 -6.41 -20.23
C VAL A 64 -9.54 -6.71 -21.39
N ILE A 65 -8.78 -5.71 -21.83
CA ILE A 65 -7.79 -5.86 -22.89
C ILE A 65 -6.39 -5.94 -22.27
N LEU A 66 -5.72 -7.07 -22.42
CA LEU A 66 -4.32 -7.29 -22.05
C LEU A 66 -3.40 -7.13 -23.26
N GLU A 67 -2.07 -7.20 -23.08
CA GLU A 67 -1.13 -7.01 -24.18
C GLU A 67 -1.06 -8.25 -25.09
N ARG A 68 -0.47 -9.34 -24.60
CA ARG A 68 -0.12 -10.55 -25.37
C ARG A 68 -0.18 -11.81 -24.50
N PRO A 69 -0.41 -12.99 -25.10
CA PRO A 69 -0.12 -14.25 -24.43
C PRO A 69 1.39 -14.37 -24.17
N ARG A 70 1.75 -15.10 -23.11
CA ARG A 70 3.15 -15.49 -22.85
C ARG A 70 3.54 -16.61 -23.84
N THR A 71 4.81 -16.69 -24.23
CA THR A 71 5.32 -17.81 -25.04
C THR A 71 5.01 -19.16 -24.37
N GLU A 72 4.60 -20.14 -25.17
CA GLU A 72 3.93 -21.42 -24.83
C GLU A 72 4.67 -22.36 -23.84
N ILE A 73 5.76 -21.95 -23.21
CA ILE A 73 6.68 -22.81 -22.45
C ILE A 73 6.05 -23.38 -21.15
N SER A 74 4.90 -22.89 -20.69
CA SER A 74 4.35 -23.26 -19.37
C SER A 74 2.96 -23.90 -19.34
N HIS A 75 2.34 -24.24 -20.47
CA HIS A 75 0.96 -24.75 -20.45
C HIS A 75 0.87 -26.18 -21.00
N SER A 76 0.42 -27.10 -20.16
CA SER A 76 0.21 -28.49 -20.56
C SER A 76 -1.10 -28.64 -21.34
N PRO A 77 -1.15 -29.48 -22.39
CA PRO A 77 -2.32 -29.60 -23.26
C PRO A 77 -3.61 -30.11 -22.58
N ASN A 78 -3.52 -30.56 -21.32
CA ASN A 78 -4.64 -31.09 -20.52
C ASN A 78 -4.97 -30.22 -19.29
N GLN A 79 -4.47 -28.98 -19.25
CA GLN A 79 -4.73 -28.08 -18.13
C GLN A 79 -6.19 -27.59 -18.14
N SER A 80 -6.88 -27.64 -17.00
CA SER A 80 -8.22 -27.05 -16.90
C SER A 80 -8.15 -25.52 -17.00
N TYR A 81 -9.27 -24.85 -17.34
CA TYR A 81 -9.32 -23.39 -17.36
C TYR A 81 -8.93 -22.77 -16.01
N ALA A 82 -9.39 -23.37 -14.90
CA ALA A 82 -9.04 -22.92 -13.56
C ALA A 82 -7.54 -23.05 -13.30
N ASP A 83 -6.94 -24.18 -13.68
CA ASP A 83 -5.50 -24.38 -13.54
C ASP A 83 -4.70 -23.40 -14.42
N PHE A 84 -5.19 -23.11 -15.63
CA PHE A 84 -4.57 -22.16 -16.55
C PHE A 84 -4.55 -20.74 -15.96
N VAL A 85 -5.68 -20.27 -15.43
CA VAL A 85 -5.77 -18.97 -14.74
C VAL A 85 -4.87 -18.95 -13.51
N ASN A 86 -4.93 -19.98 -12.66
CA ASN A 86 -4.17 -20.05 -11.42
C ASN A 86 -2.66 -20.19 -11.66
N GLY A 87 -2.26 -20.82 -12.77
CA GLY A 87 -0.86 -20.94 -13.18
C GLY A 87 -0.25 -19.65 -13.73
N CYS A 88 -1.05 -18.59 -13.93
CA CYS A 88 -0.57 -17.29 -14.42
C CYS A 88 -0.87 -16.19 -13.39
N HIS A 89 0.17 -15.68 -12.72
CA HIS A 89 0.03 -14.61 -11.73
C HIS A 89 -0.71 -13.36 -12.25
N THR A 90 -0.57 -13.03 -13.54
CA THR A 90 -1.29 -11.92 -14.15
C THR A 90 -2.80 -12.22 -14.28
N LEU A 91 -3.17 -13.42 -14.75
CA LEU A 91 -4.59 -13.77 -14.92
C LEU A 91 -5.26 -13.97 -13.56
N LYS A 92 -4.57 -14.59 -12.60
CA LYS A 92 -4.98 -14.67 -11.20
C LYS A 92 -5.25 -13.27 -10.60
N ALA A 93 -4.36 -12.32 -10.84
CA ALA A 93 -4.55 -10.92 -10.41
C ALA A 93 -5.79 -10.27 -11.05
N VAL A 94 -6.00 -10.49 -12.36
CA VAL A 94 -7.20 -9.99 -13.06
C VAL A 94 -8.46 -10.58 -12.45
N ASP A 95 -8.49 -11.89 -12.22
CA ASP A 95 -9.62 -12.57 -11.59
C ASP A 95 -9.96 -11.99 -10.20
N GLU A 96 -8.94 -11.80 -9.36
CA GLU A 96 -9.09 -11.19 -8.04
C GLU A 96 -9.60 -9.74 -8.11
N LEU A 97 -9.09 -8.94 -9.05
CA LEU A 97 -9.53 -7.57 -9.28
C LEU A 97 -10.99 -7.49 -9.74
N LEU A 98 -11.42 -8.40 -10.63
CA LEU A 98 -12.80 -8.50 -11.11
C LEU A 98 -13.74 -8.86 -9.96
N ARG A 99 -13.37 -9.86 -9.15
CA ARG A 99 -14.12 -10.26 -7.96
C ARG A 99 -14.22 -9.12 -6.96
N PHE A 100 -13.12 -8.42 -6.70
CA PHE A 100 -13.13 -7.27 -5.81
C PHE A 100 -14.07 -6.17 -6.31
N ALA A 101 -13.89 -5.71 -7.55
CA ALA A 101 -14.64 -4.59 -8.10
C ALA A 101 -16.16 -4.84 -8.19
N SER A 102 -16.53 -6.10 -8.46
CA SER A 102 -17.92 -6.53 -8.65
C SER A 102 -18.59 -7.12 -7.39
N ARG A 103 -17.95 -7.04 -6.22
CA ARG A 103 -18.45 -7.67 -4.98
C ARG A 103 -18.62 -9.19 -5.10
N GLY A 104 -17.75 -9.84 -5.87
CA GLY A 104 -17.70 -11.29 -6.08
C GLY A 104 -18.74 -11.82 -7.05
N THR A 105 -19.48 -10.94 -7.74
CA THR A 105 -20.54 -11.34 -8.70
C THR A 105 -20.02 -11.51 -10.13
N ARG A 106 -18.80 -11.04 -10.39
CA ARG A 106 -18.05 -11.27 -11.62
C ARG A 106 -16.65 -11.77 -11.28
N ASP A 107 -16.09 -12.49 -12.21
CA ASP A 107 -14.77 -13.11 -12.15
C ASP A 107 -14.23 -13.25 -13.58
N ILE A 108 -13.05 -13.84 -13.75
CA ILE A 108 -12.44 -13.96 -15.08
C ILE A 108 -13.21 -14.86 -16.04
N GLY A 109 -14.02 -15.80 -15.53
CA GLY A 109 -14.84 -16.69 -16.36
C GLY A 109 -16.14 -16.04 -16.85
N THR A 110 -16.59 -14.97 -16.20
CA THR A 110 -17.82 -14.25 -16.55
C THR A 110 -17.59 -12.95 -17.32
N VAL A 111 -16.37 -12.40 -17.28
CA VAL A 111 -15.98 -11.16 -17.97
C VAL A 111 -15.09 -11.48 -19.16
N THR A 112 -15.33 -10.84 -20.31
CA THR A 112 -14.48 -11.07 -21.48
C THR A 112 -13.08 -10.51 -21.24
N VAL A 113 -12.06 -11.37 -21.29
CA VAL A 113 -10.65 -10.99 -21.27
C VAL A 113 -10.01 -11.35 -22.61
N VAL A 114 -9.37 -10.39 -23.27
CA VAL A 114 -8.77 -10.59 -24.59
C VAL A 114 -7.40 -9.94 -24.68
N ASN A 115 -6.49 -10.51 -25.45
CA ASN A 115 -5.19 -9.91 -25.72
C ASN A 115 -5.28 -9.01 -26.96
N ALA A 116 -4.62 -7.86 -26.90
CA ALA A 116 -4.45 -6.97 -28.04
C ALA A 116 -3.75 -7.65 -29.22
N PHE A 117 -2.76 -8.50 -28.93
CA PHE A 117 -2.14 -9.38 -29.91
C PHE A 117 -2.48 -10.83 -29.58
N SER A 118 -3.77 -11.17 -29.73
CA SER A 118 -4.28 -12.52 -29.49
C SER A 118 -3.54 -13.56 -30.31
N LEU A 119 -3.19 -14.68 -29.69
CA LEU A 119 -2.45 -15.79 -30.29
C LEU A 119 -1.03 -15.45 -30.81
N GLN A 120 -0.53 -14.22 -30.57
CA GLN A 120 0.79 -13.77 -31.01
C GLN A 120 1.71 -13.43 -29.82
N PRO A 121 2.52 -14.40 -29.33
CA PRO A 121 3.43 -14.16 -28.23
C PRO A 121 4.74 -13.44 -28.64
N ASP A 122 5.14 -13.47 -29.92
CA ASP A 122 6.40 -12.86 -30.38
C ASP A 122 6.25 -11.35 -30.64
N LYS A 123 6.91 -10.53 -29.82
CA LYS A 123 6.91 -9.06 -29.92
C LYS A 123 7.55 -8.52 -31.19
N ASN A 124 8.27 -9.33 -31.96
CA ASN A 124 8.93 -8.91 -33.19
C ASN A 124 8.08 -9.16 -34.46
N ALA A 125 6.91 -9.78 -34.33
CA ALA A 125 6.06 -10.18 -35.44
C ALA A 125 5.17 -9.02 -35.97
N LEU A 126 5.77 -7.88 -36.35
CA LEU A 126 5.06 -6.63 -36.68
C LEU A 126 3.92 -6.76 -37.72
N LYS A 127 4.05 -7.65 -38.71
CA LYS A 127 2.97 -7.89 -39.69
C LYS A 127 1.79 -8.64 -39.07
N ALA A 128 2.06 -9.63 -38.23
CA ALA A 128 1.02 -10.36 -37.50
C ALA A 128 0.35 -9.47 -36.46
N ASP A 129 1.10 -8.52 -35.89
CA ASP A 129 0.57 -7.53 -34.96
C ASP A 129 -0.55 -6.69 -35.58
N LEU A 130 -0.34 -6.17 -36.80
CA LEU A 130 -1.37 -5.38 -37.49
C LEU A 130 -2.64 -6.21 -37.72
N ARG A 131 -2.50 -7.48 -38.11
CA ARG A 131 -3.64 -8.39 -38.26
C ARG A 131 -4.34 -8.63 -36.93
N CYS A 132 -3.61 -8.82 -35.84
CA CYS A 132 -4.21 -8.97 -34.51
C CYS A 132 -5.01 -7.73 -34.08
N GLU A 133 -4.51 -6.53 -34.40
CA GLU A 133 -5.25 -5.29 -34.11
C GLU A 133 -6.57 -5.21 -34.88
N GLU A 134 -6.59 -5.62 -36.16
CA GLU A 134 -7.81 -5.70 -36.97
C GLU A 134 -8.80 -6.72 -36.40
N ILE A 135 -8.30 -7.88 -35.94
CA ILE A 135 -9.10 -8.90 -35.29
C ILE A 135 -9.69 -8.39 -33.97
N LEU A 136 -8.90 -7.68 -33.15
CA LEU A 136 -9.39 -7.06 -31.92
C LEU A 136 -10.47 -6.01 -32.24
N ALA A 137 -10.29 -5.20 -33.30
CA ALA A 137 -11.29 -4.22 -33.72
C ALA A 137 -12.62 -4.89 -34.06
N GLN A 138 -12.60 -5.92 -34.91
CA GLN A 138 -13.79 -6.69 -35.27
C GLN A 138 -14.45 -7.34 -34.05
N PHE A 139 -13.64 -7.88 -33.13
CA PHE A 139 -14.12 -8.49 -31.89
C PHE A 139 -14.86 -7.48 -31.00
N ILE A 140 -14.28 -6.30 -30.77
CA ILE A 140 -14.89 -5.25 -29.94
C ILE A 140 -16.18 -4.73 -30.60
N GLN A 141 -16.15 -4.51 -31.92
CA GLN A 141 -17.33 -4.08 -32.68
C GLN A 141 -18.46 -5.12 -32.64
N MET A 142 -18.11 -6.41 -32.65
CA MET A 142 -19.09 -7.48 -32.51
C MET A 142 -19.70 -7.51 -31.11
N LYS A 143 -18.86 -7.45 -30.06
CA LYS A 143 -19.30 -7.48 -28.66
C LYS A 143 -20.11 -6.26 -28.23
N ARG A 144 -19.82 -5.07 -28.79
CA ARG A 144 -20.41 -3.77 -28.40
C ARG A 144 -20.41 -3.55 -26.88
N PRO A 145 -19.23 -3.52 -26.25
CA PRO A 145 -19.15 -3.41 -24.80
C PRO A 145 -19.62 -2.07 -24.27
N GLN A 146 -20.12 -2.06 -23.03
CA GLN A 146 -20.40 -0.80 -22.33
C GLN A 146 -19.11 -0.24 -21.73
N ILE A 147 -18.28 -1.11 -21.15
CA ILE A 147 -17.02 -0.75 -20.51
C ILE A 147 -15.85 -1.52 -21.12
N ILE A 148 -14.72 -0.84 -21.33
CA ILE A 148 -13.45 -1.45 -21.69
C ILE A 148 -12.40 -1.06 -20.66
N ILE A 149 -11.78 -2.03 -19.99
CA ILE A 149 -10.60 -1.83 -19.17
C ILE A 149 -9.38 -2.10 -20.05
N HIS A 150 -8.73 -1.04 -20.52
CA HIS A 150 -7.62 -1.14 -21.46
C HIS A 150 -6.29 -1.23 -20.71
N CYS A 151 -5.85 -2.45 -20.41
CA CYS A 151 -4.67 -2.75 -19.58
C CYS A 151 -3.39 -2.91 -20.41
N THR A 152 -3.14 -2.01 -21.35
CA THR A 152 -1.91 -2.01 -22.15
C THR A 152 -1.50 -0.59 -22.57
N ASN A 153 -0.19 -0.37 -22.67
CA ASN A 153 0.39 0.89 -23.17
C ASN A 153 0.81 0.79 -24.64
N THR A 154 0.40 -0.28 -25.34
CA THR A 154 0.65 -0.48 -26.75
C THR A 154 0.08 0.67 -27.58
N LYS A 155 0.88 1.16 -28.53
CA LYS A 155 0.39 2.04 -29.59
C LYS A 155 -0.06 1.22 -30.78
N TYR A 156 -1.33 1.35 -31.14
CA TYR A 156 -1.92 0.65 -32.27
C TYR A 156 -1.63 1.35 -33.60
N GLY A 157 -1.31 0.55 -34.61
CA GLY A 157 -1.04 1.01 -35.98
C GLY A 157 -2.28 1.08 -36.87
N SER A 158 -3.25 0.19 -36.67
CA SER A 158 -4.45 0.05 -37.49
C SER A 158 -5.38 1.27 -37.34
N PRO A 159 -6.05 1.71 -38.43
CA PRO A 159 -6.84 2.94 -38.40
C PRO A 159 -7.92 2.99 -37.33
N TRP A 160 -8.62 1.88 -37.08
CA TRP A 160 -9.70 1.82 -36.09
C TRP A 160 -9.16 1.77 -34.65
N MET A 161 -8.17 0.92 -34.36
CA MET A 161 -7.63 0.77 -33.00
C MET A 161 -6.86 2.01 -32.51
N ARG A 162 -6.44 2.93 -33.41
CA ARG A 162 -5.82 4.21 -33.00
C ARG A 162 -6.70 5.04 -32.05
N ARG A 163 -8.02 4.81 -32.01
CA ARG A 163 -8.93 5.42 -31.04
C ARG A 163 -8.55 5.10 -29.58
N PHE A 164 -7.88 3.97 -29.34
CA PHE A 164 -7.36 3.55 -28.04
C PHE A 164 -5.94 4.04 -27.76
N ASN A 165 -5.35 4.88 -28.64
CA ASN A 165 -4.03 5.48 -28.41
C ASN A 165 -4.16 6.72 -27.52
N PHE A 166 -4.29 6.51 -26.22
CA PHE A 166 -4.55 7.58 -25.27
C PHE A 166 -3.35 8.55 -25.04
N GLY A 167 -2.14 8.21 -25.48
CA GLY A 167 -0.93 9.02 -25.27
C GLY A 167 -0.49 9.13 -23.80
N GLY A 168 0.57 9.90 -23.53
CA GLY A 168 1.15 10.28 -22.21
C GLY A 168 1.30 9.19 -21.13
N ASP A 169 1.24 9.58 -19.85
CA ASP A 169 1.67 8.73 -18.73
C ASP A 169 0.82 7.45 -18.56
N PRO A 170 1.40 6.26 -18.25
CA PRO A 170 0.67 5.00 -18.08
C PRO A 170 -0.24 4.91 -16.83
N TYR A 171 -0.11 5.79 -15.84
CA TYR A 171 -0.80 5.69 -14.55
C TYR A 171 -2.05 6.59 -14.44
N ARG A 172 -2.83 6.72 -15.51
CA ARG A 172 -3.91 7.73 -15.60
C ARG A 172 -5.14 7.34 -14.81
N VAL A 173 -5.73 8.34 -14.16
CA VAL A 173 -7.03 8.22 -13.49
C VAL A 173 -8.04 9.02 -14.30
N ARG A 174 -8.65 8.37 -15.30
CA ARG A 174 -9.68 8.98 -16.16
C ARG A 174 -10.51 7.91 -16.87
N SER A 175 -11.66 8.32 -17.36
CA SER A 175 -12.49 7.58 -18.30
C SER A 175 -12.55 8.32 -19.64
N GLU A 176 -12.59 7.58 -20.74
CA GLU A 176 -12.69 8.11 -22.09
C GLU A 176 -13.93 7.52 -22.77
N HIS A 177 -14.60 8.29 -23.62
CA HIS A 177 -15.73 7.79 -24.40
C HIS A 177 -15.26 7.49 -25.83
N ILE A 178 -15.45 6.25 -26.27
CA ILE A 178 -15.10 5.82 -27.64
C ILE A 178 -16.34 5.29 -28.34
N GLU A 179 -16.63 5.86 -29.50
CA GLU A 179 -17.63 5.34 -30.43
C GLU A 179 -17.12 4.02 -31.03
N ILE A 180 -17.88 2.94 -30.80
CA ILE A 180 -17.55 1.59 -31.28
C ILE A 180 -18.13 1.38 -32.68
N ASP A 181 -19.40 1.73 -32.84
CA ASP A 181 -20.14 1.74 -34.09
C ASP A 181 -21.29 2.77 -34.01
N ASP A 182 -22.03 2.93 -35.11
CA ASP A 182 -23.10 3.92 -35.20
C ASP A 182 -24.13 3.73 -34.07
N GLY A 183 -24.20 4.73 -33.19
CA GLY A 183 -25.12 4.75 -32.06
C GLY A 183 -24.65 3.96 -30.82
N HIS A 184 -23.40 3.49 -30.76
CA HIS A 184 -22.84 2.85 -29.56
C HIS A 184 -21.54 3.49 -29.10
N THR A 185 -21.52 3.95 -27.85
CA THR A 185 -20.32 4.46 -27.20
C THR A 185 -19.97 3.57 -26.01
N ALA A 186 -18.71 3.17 -25.92
CA ALA A 186 -18.15 2.50 -24.76
C ALA A 186 -17.39 3.51 -23.89
N ILE A 187 -17.41 3.29 -22.57
CA ILE A 187 -16.52 3.97 -21.64
C ILE A 187 -15.25 3.15 -21.51
N VAL A 188 -14.11 3.75 -21.78
CA VAL A 188 -12.80 3.13 -21.68
C VAL A 188 -12.09 3.65 -20.44
N ILE A 189 -11.60 2.74 -19.61
CA ILE A 189 -10.73 3.04 -18.48
C ILE A 189 -9.30 2.66 -18.91
N PRO A 190 -8.45 3.62 -19.30
CA PRO A 190 -7.05 3.35 -19.63
C PRO A 190 -6.31 2.92 -18.36
N SER A 191 -5.63 1.79 -18.42
CA SER A 191 -4.87 1.22 -17.31
C SER A 191 -3.53 0.69 -17.80
N PHE A 192 -2.58 0.54 -16.88
CA PHE A 192 -1.36 -0.19 -17.17
C PHE A 192 -1.57 -1.70 -16.98
N HIS A 193 -0.65 -2.49 -17.53
CA HIS A 193 -0.77 -3.94 -17.51
C HIS A 193 -0.54 -4.52 -16.10
N PRO A 194 -1.40 -5.41 -15.57
CA PRO A 194 -1.29 -5.96 -14.21
C PRO A 194 0.05 -6.62 -13.89
N SER A 195 0.74 -7.17 -14.90
CA SER A 195 2.11 -7.72 -14.73
C SER A 195 3.10 -6.71 -14.15
N HIS A 196 2.92 -5.40 -14.37
CA HIS A 196 3.78 -4.39 -13.76
C HIS A 196 3.71 -4.45 -12.23
N ALA A 197 2.51 -4.55 -11.66
CA ALA A 197 2.33 -4.57 -10.21
C ALA A 197 2.63 -5.93 -9.58
N ILE A 198 2.39 -7.03 -10.31
CA ILE A 198 2.48 -8.39 -9.74
C ILE A 198 3.74 -9.17 -10.13
N ASN A 199 4.39 -8.85 -11.25
CA ASN A 199 5.59 -9.57 -11.70
C ASN A 199 6.85 -8.72 -11.63
N TYR A 200 6.78 -7.44 -12.01
CA TYR A 200 7.98 -6.59 -12.12
C TYR A 200 8.23 -5.71 -10.88
N TYR A 201 7.18 -5.13 -10.30
CA TYR A 201 7.27 -4.19 -9.19
C TYR A 201 6.47 -4.67 -7.99
N LYS A 202 6.69 -5.94 -7.59
CA LYS A 202 5.95 -6.60 -6.50
C LYS A 202 5.90 -5.80 -5.19
N HIS A 203 6.91 -4.97 -4.94
CA HIS A 203 7.08 -4.13 -3.75
C HIS A 203 6.38 -2.76 -3.84
N ARG A 204 5.91 -2.33 -5.02
CA ARG A 204 5.24 -1.03 -5.25
C ARG A 204 3.73 -1.21 -5.06
N LEU A 205 3.30 -1.11 -3.81
CA LEU A 205 1.91 -1.38 -3.41
C LEU A 205 0.93 -0.39 -4.02
N GLU A 206 1.33 0.86 -4.21
CA GLU A 206 0.55 1.90 -4.88
C GLU A 206 0.12 1.49 -6.31
N LEU A 207 0.91 0.66 -7.02
CA LEU A 207 0.52 0.14 -8.32
C LEU A 207 -0.64 -0.84 -8.21
N ARG A 208 -0.62 -1.74 -7.21
CA ARG A 208 -1.75 -2.65 -6.96
C ARG A 208 -3.00 -1.85 -6.61
N VAL A 209 -2.85 -0.83 -5.75
CA VAL A 209 -3.95 0.06 -5.37
C VAL A 209 -4.54 0.81 -6.57
N LEU A 210 -3.71 1.33 -7.46
CA LEU A 210 -4.18 2.03 -8.66
C LEU A 210 -4.94 1.09 -9.59
N LEU A 211 -4.50 -0.16 -9.72
CA LEU A 211 -5.23 -1.19 -10.49
C LEU A 211 -6.59 -1.52 -9.85
N MET A 212 -6.65 -1.65 -8.52
CA MET A 212 -7.92 -1.81 -7.81
C MET A 212 -8.87 -0.65 -8.10
N TYR A 213 -8.34 0.58 -8.15
CA TYR A 213 -9.12 1.75 -8.51
C TYR A 213 -9.65 1.70 -9.94
N HIS A 214 -8.83 1.36 -10.93
CA HIS A 214 -9.28 1.26 -12.33
C HIS A 214 -10.40 0.24 -12.51
N PHE A 215 -10.27 -0.93 -11.88
CA PHE A 215 -11.30 -1.96 -11.93
C PHE A 215 -12.57 -1.53 -11.19
N ALA A 216 -12.45 -0.93 -10.00
CA ALA A 216 -13.60 -0.40 -9.28
C ALA A 216 -14.32 0.70 -10.09
N LEU A 217 -13.58 1.61 -10.73
CA LEU A 217 -14.14 2.67 -11.58
C LEU A 217 -14.88 2.10 -12.79
N ALA A 218 -14.36 1.04 -13.41
CA ALA A 218 -15.01 0.37 -14.54
C ALA A 218 -16.40 -0.17 -14.16
N PHE A 219 -16.49 -0.88 -13.04
CA PHE A 219 -17.76 -1.43 -12.56
C PHE A 219 -18.72 -0.37 -12.01
N HIS A 220 -18.18 0.70 -11.43
CA HIS A 220 -18.95 1.88 -11.03
C HIS A 220 -19.57 2.58 -12.24
N SER A 221 -18.81 2.70 -13.34
CA SER A 221 -19.24 3.33 -14.59
C SER A 221 -20.36 2.58 -15.31
N LEU A 222 -20.49 1.26 -15.13
CA LEU A 222 -21.63 0.48 -15.65
C LEU A 222 -23.00 0.98 -15.16
N ARG A 223 -23.04 1.68 -14.02
CA ARG A 223 -24.26 2.23 -13.44
C ARG A 223 -24.51 3.68 -13.85
N GLY A 224 -23.68 4.24 -14.74
CA GLY A 224 -23.73 5.64 -15.14
C GLY A 224 -22.99 6.59 -14.20
N GLU A 225 -22.26 6.06 -13.21
CA GLU A 225 -21.48 6.87 -12.25
C GLU A 225 -20.00 6.92 -12.67
N THR A 226 -19.54 8.09 -13.14
CA THR A 226 -18.15 8.30 -13.60
C THR A 226 -17.33 9.15 -12.63
N VAL A 227 -17.81 9.32 -11.39
CA VAL A 227 -17.17 10.20 -10.41
C VAL A 227 -15.81 9.65 -10.02
N ILE A 228 -14.77 10.42 -10.31
CA ILE A 228 -13.40 10.11 -9.89
C ILE A 228 -13.24 10.51 -8.44
N SER A 229 -12.92 9.55 -7.57
CA SER A 229 -12.70 9.84 -6.16
C SER A 229 -11.49 10.77 -5.96
N CYS A 230 -11.58 11.65 -4.95
CA CYS A 230 -10.49 12.55 -4.56
C CYS A 230 -9.20 11.78 -4.18
N CYS A 231 -9.31 10.52 -3.75
CA CYS A 231 -8.17 9.66 -3.41
C CYS A 231 -7.38 9.20 -4.65
N ALA A 232 -7.98 9.23 -5.84
CA ALA A 232 -7.44 8.57 -7.03
C ALA A 232 -6.29 9.33 -7.69
N ASN A 233 -6.44 10.64 -7.92
CA ASN A 233 -5.35 11.47 -8.46
C ASN A 233 -4.10 11.43 -7.56
N LYS A 234 -4.34 11.43 -6.26
CA LYS A 234 -3.32 11.28 -5.23
C LYS A 234 -2.58 9.96 -5.36
N ILE A 235 -3.29 8.83 -5.49
CA ILE A 235 -2.69 7.50 -5.74
C ILE A 235 -1.86 7.50 -7.03
N LYS A 236 -2.38 8.08 -8.10
CA LYS A 236 -1.63 8.25 -9.35
C LYS A 236 -0.32 8.97 -9.11
N ASP A 237 -0.34 10.11 -8.43
CA ASP A 237 0.86 10.91 -8.21
C ASP A 237 1.96 10.08 -7.51
N LEU A 238 1.60 9.10 -6.68
CA LEU A 238 2.51 8.12 -6.07
C LEU A 238 3.17 7.20 -7.09
N CYS A 239 2.39 6.70 -8.04
CA CYS A 239 2.88 5.89 -9.14
C CYS A 239 3.80 6.70 -10.08
N LEU A 240 3.57 8.02 -10.17
CA LEU A 240 4.36 8.97 -10.94
C LEU A 240 5.68 9.36 -10.30
N VAL A 241 5.88 9.14 -8.99
CA VAL A 241 7.16 9.42 -8.31
C VAL A 241 8.25 8.48 -8.87
N LYS A 242 8.88 9.01 -9.92
CA LYS A 242 10.03 8.60 -10.73
C LYS A 242 9.96 7.22 -11.39
N GLY A 243 9.36 7.20 -12.58
CA GLY A 243 9.63 6.23 -13.67
C GLY A 243 11.07 6.29 -14.25
N LYS A 244 12.07 6.72 -13.48
CA LYS A 244 13.50 6.54 -13.77
C LYS A 244 14.12 5.87 -12.54
N ARG A 245 14.75 4.70 -12.74
CA ARG A 245 15.54 3.99 -11.71
C ARG A 245 16.41 4.99 -10.94
N MET A 246 16.11 5.17 -9.65
CA MET A 246 17.08 5.56 -8.64
C MET A 246 16.65 5.03 -7.27
N ASP A 247 17.67 4.66 -6.51
CA ASP A 247 17.61 4.21 -5.13
C ASP A 247 17.00 5.32 -4.26
N SER A 248 15.98 4.96 -3.46
CA SER A 248 15.29 5.79 -2.46
C SER A 248 14.37 6.93 -2.97
N PRO A 249 13.04 6.80 -2.84
CA PRO A 249 12.10 7.93 -2.87
C PRO A 249 12.24 8.76 -1.58
N THR A 250 11.90 10.05 -1.63
CA THR A 250 11.58 10.81 -0.41
C THR A 250 10.12 10.53 -0.05
N ASP A 251 9.93 9.50 0.78
CA ASP A 251 8.66 8.81 1.07
C ASP A 251 7.58 9.67 1.76
N TRP A 252 7.89 10.92 2.13
CA TRP A 252 7.09 11.77 3.02
C TRP A 252 5.73 12.24 2.47
N GLU A 253 5.70 12.87 1.30
CA GLU A 253 4.46 13.42 0.69
C GLU A 253 3.50 12.29 0.28
N LEU A 254 4.11 11.20 -0.19
CA LEU A 254 3.48 9.95 -0.61
C LEU A 254 2.56 9.39 0.47
N ALA A 255 3.00 9.44 1.72
CA ALA A 255 2.31 8.75 2.77
C ALA A 255 1.52 9.61 3.73
N SER A 256 1.82 10.91 3.83
CA SER A 256 0.84 11.88 4.35
C SER A 256 -0.46 11.79 3.52
N CYS A 257 -0.32 11.60 2.21
CA CYS A 257 -1.44 11.49 1.28
C CYS A 257 -2.24 10.18 1.40
N ILE A 258 -1.56 9.03 1.51
CA ILE A 258 -2.20 7.73 1.80
C ILE A 258 -2.84 7.78 3.18
N SER A 259 -2.09 8.19 4.20
CA SER A 259 -2.52 8.31 5.59
C SER A 259 -3.74 9.20 5.75
N ASP A 260 -3.75 10.43 5.24
CA ASP A 260 -4.80 11.38 5.55
C ASP A 260 -6.14 10.97 4.93
N ASN A 261 -6.11 10.39 3.73
CA ASN A 261 -7.35 9.90 3.11
C ASN A 261 -7.76 8.53 3.67
N ILE A 262 -6.83 7.60 3.86
CA ILE A 262 -7.15 6.27 4.40
C ILE A 262 -7.58 6.40 5.87
N SER A 263 -6.82 7.10 6.71
CA SER A 263 -7.17 7.34 8.10
C SER A 263 -8.51 8.07 8.20
N GLN A 264 -8.76 9.17 7.48
CA GLN A 264 -10.07 9.85 7.52
C GLN A 264 -11.26 8.92 7.18
N PHE A 265 -11.03 7.92 6.34
CA PHE A 265 -12.06 6.99 5.88
C PHE A 265 -12.16 5.68 6.69
N TYR A 266 -11.12 5.30 7.44
CA TYR A 266 -11.14 4.18 8.40
C TYR A 266 -11.85 4.54 9.71
N LEU A 267 -11.99 5.84 10.01
CA LEU A 267 -12.50 6.41 11.26
C LEU A 267 -13.95 6.08 11.65
N TYR A 268 -14.73 5.37 10.82
CA TYR A 268 -16.18 5.24 11.03
C TYR A 268 -16.67 3.89 11.62
N ARG A 269 -15.86 3.23 12.46
CA ARG A 269 -16.29 2.06 13.25
C ARG A 269 -15.90 2.07 14.74
N GLY A 270 -15.76 3.25 15.34
CA GLY A 270 -16.01 3.44 16.78
C GLY A 270 -15.13 2.65 17.78
N LYS A 271 -13.90 2.28 17.43
CA LYS A 271 -12.89 1.83 18.40
C LYS A 271 -11.52 2.40 18.07
N ASP A 272 -10.92 3.04 19.08
CA ASP A 272 -9.54 3.50 19.27
C ASP A 272 -8.86 4.13 18.05
N VAL A 273 -8.95 5.47 18.03
CA VAL A 273 -8.47 6.36 16.98
C VAL A 273 -7.06 6.83 17.30
N VAL A 274 -6.16 6.83 16.31
CA VAL A 274 -5.00 7.73 16.32
C VAL A 274 -4.97 8.52 15.01
N PRO A 275 -5.05 9.87 15.05
CA PRO A 275 -4.79 10.71 13.88
C PRO A 275 -3.29 10.65 13.56
N LEU A 276 -2.96 10.42 12.29
CA LEU A 276 -1.60 10.66 11.81
C LEU A 276 -1.40 12.18 11.69
N SER A 277 -0.28 12.64 12.23
CA SER A 277 0.08 14.05 12.39
C SER A 277 -0.10 14.87 11.10
N LYS A 278 -0.81 15.99 11.19
CA LYS A 278 -0.83 17.02 10.12
C LYS A 278 0.59 17.56 9.89
N GLY A 279 0.93 17.88 8.64
CA GLY A 279 2.18 18.57 8.31
C GLY A 279 2.32 19.89 9.07
N GLY A 280 3.55 20.27 9.42
CA GLY A 280 3.78 21.42 10.29
C GLY A 280 3.49 22.77 9.67
N PHE A 281 2.99 23.68 10.50
CA PHE A 281 2.77 25.08 10.15
C PHE A 281 3.98 25.92 10.58
N ALA A 282 4.27 26.98 9.84
CA ALA A 282 5.40 27.87 10.13
C ALA A 282 5.25 28.64 11.46
N ASP A 283 4.03 28.79 11.98
CA ASP A 283 3.69 29.60 13.17
C ASP A 283 3.32 28.74 14.39
N GLU A 284 3.76 27.49 14.43
CA GLU A 284 3.35 26.54 15.46
C GLU A 284 4.01 26.82 16.83
N SER A 285 3.21 26.77 17.90
CA SER A 285 3.71 26.91 19.26
C SER A 285 4.54 25.68 19.71
N LEU A 286 5.40 25.85 20.73
CA LEU A 286 6.21 24.76 21.30
C LEU A 286 5.35 23.53 21.67
N SER A 287 4.18 23.80 22.26
CA SER A 287 3.24 22.75 22.68
C SER A 287 2.64 22.01 21.49
N GLU A 288 2.30 22.72 20.42
CA GLU A 288 1.72 22.12 19.21
C GLU A 288 2.76 21.28 18.45
N GLN A 289 4.01 21.76 18.34
CA GLN A 289 5.11 21.02 17.73
C GLN A 289 5.35 19.68 18.43
N ILE A 290 5.42 19.71 19.76
CA ILE A 290 5.62 18.51 20.59
C ILE A 290 4.41 17.58 20.52
N ALA A 291 3.19 18.12 20.54
CA ALA A 291 1.96 17.32 20.42
C ALA A 291 1.90 16.59 19.07
N ARG A 292 2.22 17.27 17.96
CA ARG A 292 2.25 16.66 16.62
C ARG A 292 3.27 15.53 16.53
N GLU A 293 4.48 15.77 17.02
CA GLU A 293 5.55 14.76 17.00
C GLU A 293 5.17 13.55 17.87
N SER A 294 4.55 13.80 19.03
CA SER A 294 3.96 12.78 19.89
C SER A 294 2.90 11.93 19.18
N GLU A 295 1.90 12.55 18.56
CA GLU A 295 0.80 11.86 17.84
C GLU A 295 1.32 10.96 16.72
N THR A 296 2.40 11.37 16.05
CA THR A 296 3.08 10.55 15.02
C THR A 296 3.58 9.23 15.60
N PHE A 297 4.23 9.28 16.76
CA PHE A 297 4.80 8.10 17.40
C PHE A 297 3.73 7.18 17.99
N ASP A 298 2.69 7.76 18.59
CA ASP A 298 1.56 7.01 19.12
C ASP A 298 0.83 6.28 17.96
N SER A 299 0.71 6.92 16.79
CA SER A 299 0.16 6.30 15.58
C SER A 299 1.02 5.13 15.09
N LEU A 300 2.34 5.35 14.98
CA LEU A 300 3.29 4.31 14.57
C LEU A 300 3.21 3.09 15.49
N SER A 301 3.25 3.31 16.80
CA SER A 301 3.19 2.25 17.80
C SER A 301 1.89 1.45 17.73
N PHE A 302 0.76 2.14 17.58
CA PHE A 302 -0.55 1.50 17.40
C PHE A 302 -0.60 0.65 16.14
N TRP A 303 -0.21 1.22 14.99
CA TRP A 303 -0.24 0.51 13.71
C TRP A 303 0.64 -0.74 13.71
N LEU A 304 1.82 -0.66 14.33
CA LEU A 304 2.71 -1.80 14.44
C LEU A 304 2.23 -2.84 15.44
N THR A 305 1.66 -2.42 16.57
CA THR A 305 1.06 -3.34 17.55
C THR A 305 -0.12 -4.08 16.93
N LEU A 306 -1.01 -3.38 16.24
CA LEU A 306 -2.15 -3.99 15.57
C LEU A 306 -1.71 -4.94 14.43
N LEU A 307 -0.63 -4.60 13.72
CA LEU A 307 -0.03 -5.47 12.69
C LEU A 307 0.52 -6.77 13.28
N LEU A 308 1.11 -6.69 14.47
CA LEU A 308 1.73 -7.82 15.16
C LEU A 308 0.71 -8.70 15.90
N GLU A 309 -0.32 -8.10 16.49
CA GLU A 309 -1.37 -8.83 17.22
C GLU A 309 -2.43 -9.43 16.30
N LYS A 310 -2.65 -8.81 15.14
CA LYS A 310 -3.73 -9.15 14.21
C LYS A 310 -3.29 -9.01 12.75
N PRO A 311 -2.23 -9.70 12.29
CA PRO A 311 -1.72 -9.60 10.92
C PRO A 311 -2.77 -9.92 9.85
N GLN A 312 -3.73 -10.81 10.12
CA GLN A 312 -4.91 -11.09 9.30
C GLN A 312 -5.82 -9.89 9.08
N LYS A 313 -5.76 -8.87 9.93
CA LYS A 313 -6.47 -7.59 9.73
C LYS A 313 -5.68 -6.64 8.83
N PHE A 314 -4.41 -6.92 8.55
CA PHE A 314 -3.55 -6.09 7.72
C PHE A 314 -3.46 -6.66 6.32
N GLU A 315 -4.39 -6.24 5.47
CA GLU A 315 -4.25 -6.43 4.04
C GLU A 315 -3.09 -5.59 3.49
N LEU A 316 -2.84 -5.72 2.19
CA LEU A 316 -1.80 -5.05 1.43
C LEU A 316 -1.61 -3.56 1.78
N PHE A 317 -2.70 -2.84 2.08
CA PHE A 317 -2.68 -1.43 2.52
C PHE A 317 -2.17 -1.22 3.95
N GLY A 318 -2.53 -2.09 4.89
CA GLY A 318 -2.02 -2.04 6.25
C GLY A 318 -0.51 -2.29 6.28
N LEU A 319 -0.04 -3.26 5.49
CA LEU A 319 1.38 -3.55 5.32
C LEU A 319 2.13 -2.40 4.65
N ALA A 320 1.55 -1.76 3.62
CA ALA A 320 2.10 -0.55 3.01
C ALA A 320 2.26 0.59 4.02
N SER A 321 1.21 0.83 4.79
CA SER A 321 1.15 1.92 5.78
C SER A 321 2.14 1.67 6.92
N ALA A 322 2.22 0.44 7.43
CA ALA A 322 3.17 0.07 8.47
C ALA A 322 4.63 0.19 8.01
N ARG A 323 4.97 -0.34 6.82
CA ARG A 323 6.30 -0.18 6.21
C ARG A 323 6.66 1.29 6.07
N PHE A 324 5.72 2.10 5.59
CA PHE A 324 5.95 3.53 5.43
C PHE A 324 6.20 4.22 6.77
N LEU A 325 5.35 3.98 7.77
CA LEU A 325 5.50 4.60 9.09
C LEU A 325 6.85 4.23 9.71
N LEU A 326 7.30 2.98 9.53
CA LEU A 326 8.65 2.54 9.90
C LEU A 326 9.75 3.32 9.16
N GLN A 327 9.60 3.56 7.86
CA GLN A 327 10.56 4.30 7.04
C GLN A 327 10.65 5.79 7.48
N LYS A 328 9.51 6.42 7.79
CA LYS A 328 9.46 7.79 8.39
C LYS A 328 10.13 7.82 9.75
N ALA A 329 9.91 6.81 10.58
CA ALA A 329 10.53 6.70 11.89
C ALA A 329 12.04 6.36 11.81
N ASN A 330 12.52 5.94 10.64
CA ASN A 330 13.89 5.53 10.35
C ASN A 330 14.78 6.65 9.76
N SER A 331 14.45 7.93 9.97
CA SER A 331 15.33 9.05 9.60
C SER A 331 16.73 8.99 10.25
N ASN A 332 16.90 8.15 11.28
CA ASN A 332 18.16 7.95 12.02
C ASN A 332 18.74 6.53 11.87
N HIS A 333 18.33 5.72 10.88
CA HIS A 333 18.87 4.37 10.61
C HIS A 333 18.84 3.43 11.83
N THR A 334 17.70 3.28 12.52
CA THR A 334 17.61 2.34 13.63
C THR A 334 17.56 0.90 13.12
N PRO A 335 18.45 0.00 13.60
CA PRO A 335 18.52 -1.39 13.16
C PRO A 335 17.19 -2.14 13.31
N LEU A 336 16.41 -1.82 14.35
CA LEU A 336 15.09 -2.42 14.61
C LEU A 336 14.09 -2.10 13.50
N TYR A 337 13.93 -0.83 13.12
CA TYR A 337 13.02 -0.45 12.04
C TYR A 337 13.46 -0.98 10.68
N SER A 338 14.77 -1.07 10.42
CA SER A 338 15.29 -1.73 9.22
C SER A 338 14.91 -3.21 9.18
N LYS A 339 15.05 -3.92 10.30
CA LYS A 339 14.71 -5.34 10.44
C LYS A 339 13.20 -5.59 10.26
N VAL A 340 12.35 -4.81 10.93
CA VAL A 340 10.88 -4.93 10.78
C VAL A 340 10.45 -4.58 9.36
N SER A 341 10.98 -3.50 8.77
CA SER A 341 10.68 -3.11 7.38
C SER A 341 11.07 -4.20 6.38
N SER A 342 12.20 -4.87 6.59
CA SER A 342 12.64 -6.02 5.78
C SER A 342 11.69 -7.22 5.89
N VAL A 343 11.23 -7.56 7.09
CA VAL A 343 10.25 -8.65 7.27
C VAL A 343 8.93 -8.30 6.59
N LEU A 344 8.42 -7.08 6.77
CA LEU A 344 7.19 -6.63 6.09
C LEU A 344 7.34 -6.60 4.57
N LEU A 345 8.53 -6.26 4.06
CA LEU A 345 8.83 -6.37 2.63
C LEU A 345 8.75 -7.83 2.18
N GLY A 346 9.37 -8.75 2.92
CA GLY A 346 9.33 -10.18 2.66
C GLY A 346 7.90 -10.68 2.51
N VAL A 347 7.06 -10.42 3.53
CA VAL A 347 5.64 -10.78 3.54
C VAL A 347 4.90 -10.24 2.33
N VAL A 348 5.10 -8.96 1.98
CA VAL A 348 4.45 -8.34 0.82
C VAL A 348 4.92 -8.94 -0.51
N THR A 349 6.20 -9.29 -0.61
CA THR A 349 6.78 -9.87 -1.83
C THR A 349 6.45 -11.34 -2.03
N GLU A 350 6.20 -12.06 -0.93
CA GLU A 350 5.81 -13.47 -0.89
C GLU A 350 4.30 -13.67 -1.03
N GLN A 351 3.49 -12.61 -0.90
CA GLN A 351 2.05 -12.67 -1.14
C GLN A 351 1.73 -13.00 -2.61
N ASP A 352 1.23 -14.22 -2.81
CA ASP A 352 0.74 -14.73 -4.10
C ASP A 352 -0.66 -14.24 -4.48
N HIS A 353 -1.36 -13.55 -3.57
CA HIS A 353 -2.72 -13.04 -3.72
C HIS A 353 -2.77 -11.54 -3.42
N TRP A 354 -3.68 -10.80 -4.08
CA TRP A 354 -3.93 -9.38 -3.85
C TRP A 354 -4.73 -9.13 -2.58
N PHE A 355 -5.52 -10.12 -2.17
CA PHE A 355 -6.36 -10.09 -0.99
C PHE A 355 -6.00 -11.28 -0.10
N LEU A 356 -5.76 -11.03 1.19
CA LEU A 356 -5.55 -12.09 2.15
C LEU A 356 -6.82 -12.95 2.25
N GLN A 357 -6.68 -14.26 2.09
CA GLN A 357 -7.78 -15.16 2.42
C GLN A 357 -7.84 -15.28 3.94
N VAL A 358 -9.05 -15.26 4.52
CA VAL A 358 -9.25 -15.32 5.99
C VAL A 358 -8.64 -16.60 6.60
N ASN A 359 -8.38 -17.62 5.79
CA ASN A 359 -7.82 -18.92 6.19
C ASN A 359 -6.40 -19.16 5.65
N ASP A 360 -5.70 -18.13 5.17
CA ASP A 360 -4.37 -18.31 4.56
C ASP A 360 -3.29 -18.57 5.63
N SER A 361 -2.56 -19.68 5.51
CA SER A 361 -1.47 -20.07 6.42
C SER A 361 -0.30 -19.08 6.43
N ASN A 362 -0.26 -18.18 5.45
CA ASN A 362 0.74 -17.11 5.34
C ASN A 362 0.65 -16.11 6.50
N VAL A 363 -0.50 -15.96 7.17
CA VAL A 363 -0.63 -15.09 8.36
C VAL A 363 0.13 -15.66 9.55
N THR A 364 0.02 -16.98 9.78
CA THR A 364 0.81 -17.71 10.78
C THR A 364 2.31 -17.61 10.49
N ASP A 365 2.70 -17.57 9.21
CA ASP A 365 4.10 -17.40 8.79
C ASP A 365 4.65 -15.99 9.08
N VAL A 366 3.80 -14.95 9.14
CA VAL A 366 4.23 -13.60 9.60
C VAL A 366 4.49 -13.58 11.10
N GLU A 367 3.57 -14.12 11.90
CA GLU A 367 3.75 -14.22 13.35
C GLU A 367 4.94 -15.12 13.67
N GLU A 368 5.12 -16.24 12.96
CA GLU A 368 6.25 -17.15 13.10
C GLU A 368 7.56 -16.52 12.62
N LYS A 369 7.60 -15.82 11.48
CA LYS A 369 8.79 -15.07 11.01
C LYS A 369 9.17 -13.92 11.94
N LEU A 370 8.20 -13.29 12.60
CA LEU A 370 8.44 -12.21 13.56
C LEU A 370 8.81 -12.76 14.95
N SER A 371 8.25 -13.92 15.34
CA SER A 371 8.50 -14.59 16.63
C SER A 371 9.77 -15.46 16.62
N SER A 372 10.18 -16.00 15.46
CA SER A 372 11.41 -16.77 15.26
C SER A 372 12.67 -15.89 15.20
N LEU A 373 12.52 -14.57 15.29
CA LEU A 373 13.62 -13.63 15.50
C LEU A 373 14.13 -13.69 16.94
N THR A 374 14.58 -14.87 17.38
CA THR A 374 15.21 -15.11 18.68
C THR A 374 16.73 -15.08 18.56
N ILE A 375 17.43 -14.28 19.37
CA ILE A 375 18.89 -14.38 19.62
C ILE A 375 19.18 -13.93 21.07
N GLN A 376 20.25 -14.49 21.64
CA GLN A 376 20.64 -14.50 23.05
C GLN A 376 21.30 -13.23 23.61
N ASP A 377 21.28 -13.23 24.94
CA ASP A 377 21.69 -12.28 25.97
C ASP A 377 23.13 -11.72 25.86
N GLY A 378 23.32 -10.46 26.26
CA GLY A 378 24.63 -9.81 26.26
C GLY A 378 24.72 -8.36 26.73
N THR A 379 23.60 -7.67 27.02
CA THR A 379 23.65 -6.30 27.57
C THR A 379 22.91 -6.24 28.92
N GLN A 380 23.63 -5.88 29.99
CA GLN A 380 23.09 -5.83 31.35
C GLN A 380 21.94 -4.81 31.48
N VAL A 381 20.70 -5.30 31.49
CA VAL A 381 19.45 -4.52 31.68
C VAL A 381 19.49 -3.62 32.93
N SER A 382 20.29 -4.00 33.94
CA SER A 382 20.52 -3.20 35.15
C SER A 382 21.04 -1.79 34.86
N GLY A 383 21.98 -1.64 33.91
CA GLY A 383 22.53 -0.33 33.53
C GLY A 383 21.49 0.59 32.86
N LEU A 384 20.51 0.00 32.17
CA LEU A 384 19.41 0.73 31.54
C LEU A 384 18.39 1.22 32.59
N ILE A 385 18.06 0.37 33.56
CA ILE A 385 17.17 0.73 34.67
C ILE A 385 17.77 1.85 35.52
N ASP A 386 19.07 1.80 35.79
CA ASP A 386 19.75 2.84 36.57
C ASP A 386 19.78 4.18 35.80
N ALA A 387 20.02 4.15 34.49
CA ALA A 387 19.95 5.34 33.65
C ALA A 387 18.53 5.93 33.59
N ASN A 388 17.50 5.07 33.50
CA ASN A 388 16.11 5.49 33.54
C ASN A 388 15.76 6.17 34.88
N ARG A 389 16.15 5.59 36.02
CA ARG A 389 15.95 6.17 37.36
C ARG A 389 16.63 7.52 37.51
N LYS A 390 17.85 7.67 37.00
CA LYS A 390 18.59 8.96 37.01
C LYS A 390 17.88 10.02 36.18
N ALA A 391 17.47 9.67 34.95
CA ALA A 391 16.74 10.59 34.07
C ALA A 391 15.41 11.02 34.71
N TRP A 392 14.63 10.09 35.25
CA TRP A 392 13.37 10.39 35.94
C TRP A 392 13.59 11.36 37.12
N GLY A 393 14.55 11.04 38.00
CA GLY A 393 14.84 11.87 39.16
C GLY A 393 15.27 13.29 38.79
N ALA A 394 16.12 13.43 37.78
CA ALA A 394 16.61 14.74 37.33
C ALA A 394 15.50 15.58 36.66
N VAL A 395 14.61 14.96 35.88
CA VAL A 395 13.45 15.67 35.29
C VAL A 395 12.47 16.10 36.38
N GLN A 396 12.23 15.24 37.38
CA GLN A 396 11.32 15.54 38.50
C GLN A 396 11.85 16.69 39.37
N GLU A 397 13.14 16.68 39.68
CA GLU A 397 13.82 17.78 40.39
C GLU A 397 13.68 19.09 39.59
N THR A 398 13.96 19.05 38.28
CA THR A 398 13.82 20.22 37.40
C THR A 398 12.38 20.73 37.34
N LEU A 399 11.39 19.85 37.29
CA LEU A 399 9.98 20.24 37.31
C LEU A 399 9.63 20.99 38.60
N CYS A 400 10.07 20.51 39.77
CA CYS A 400 9.85 21.21 41.05
C CYS A 400 10.46 22.61 41.05
N HIS A 401 11.69 22.76 40.52
CA HIS A 401 12.36 24.05 40.39
C HIS A 401 11.58 25.00 39.47
N VAL A 402 11.18 24.53 38.29
CA VAL A 402 10.37 25.33 37.37
C VAL A 402 9.04 25.71 38.04
N GLU A 403 8.30 24.78 38.63
CA GLU A 403 7.05 25.07 39.35
C GLU A 403 7.21 26.10 40.47
N SER A 404 8.37 26.16 41.12
CA SER A 404 8.71 27.16 42.14
C SER A 404 9.07 28.54 41.59
N GLY A 405 9.09 28.70 40.26
CA GLY A 405 9.32 29.97 39.57
C GLY A 405 10.72 30.11 38.95
N GLU A 406 11.54 29.06 38.98
CA GLU A 406 12.85 29.09 38.31
C GLU A 406 12.71 29.02 36.79
N VAL A 407 13.50 29.82 36.09
CA VAL A 407 13.52 29.83 34.61
C VAL A 407 14.47 28.74 34.12
N LEU A 408 13.98 27.92 33.20
CA LEU A 408 14.79 26.92 32.52
C LEU A 408 15.67 27.60 31.45
N ASN A 409 16.99 27.59 31.66
CA ASN A 409 17.94 28.20 30.74
C ASN A 409 19.07 27.23 30.36
N PHE A 410 19.27 27.03 29.07
CA PHE A 410 20.33 26.16 28.51
C PHE A 410 21.65 26.90 28.20
N CYS A 411 21.65 28.24 28.27
CA CYS A 411 22.84 29.07 28.13
C CYS A 411 23.37 29.50 29.51
N PRO A 412 24.66 29.28 29.84
CA PRO A 412 25.74 28.73 29.01
C PRO A 412 25.91 27.21 29.13
N LYS A 413 25.17 26.54 30.01
CA LYS A 413 25.25 25.09 30.24
C LYS A 413 23.86 24.50 30.29
N ALA A 414 23.69 23.35 29.62
CA ALA A 414 22.45 22.60 29.69
C ALA A 414 22.17 22.14 31.13
N PRO A 415 20.91 22.16 31.59
CA PRO A 415 20.53 21.63 32.89
C PRO A 415 20.90 20.15 33.03
N ARG A 416 21.11 19.69 34.27
CA ARG A 416 21.51 18.31 34.57
C ARG A 416 20.58 17.26 33.94
N TYR A 417 19.26 17.48 34.00
CA TYR A 417 18.29 16.54 33.45
C TYR A 417 18.49 16.28 31.95
N TYR A 418 18.96 17.28 31.19
CA TYR A 418 19.18 17.13 29.76
C TYR A 418 20.22 16.03 29.48
N TYR A 419 21.34 16.05 30.21
CA TYR A 419 22.40 15.05 30.05
C TYR A 419 21.96 13.66 30.52
N ASP A 420 21.18 13.58 31.61
CA ASP A 420 20.66 12.31 32.11
C ASP A 420 19.65 11.69 31.12
N VAL A 421 18.80 12.50 30.47
CA VAL A 421 17.87 12.07 29.41
C VAL A 421 18.62 11.65 28.14
N VAL A 422 19.65 12.39 27.71
CA VAL A 422 20.50 12.02 26.55
C VAL A 422 21.27 10.73 26.81
N SER A 423 21.79 10.54 28.02
CA SER A 423 22.50 9.32 28.41
C SER A 423 21.57 8.11 28.39
N HIS A 424 20.37 8.26 28.97
CA HIS A 424 19.32 7.25 28.92
C HIS A 424 18.90 6.91 27.49
N TYR A 425 18.68 7.91 26.63
CA TYR A 425 18.40 7.72 25.20
C TYR A 425 19.51 6.94 24.49
N THR A 426 20.77 7.30 24.74
CA THR A 426 21.94 6.65 24.12
C THR A 426 22.06 5.18 24.54
N LEU A 427 21.88 4.91 25.84
CA LEU A 427 21.90 3.54 26.38
C LEU A 427 20.73 2.72 25.84
N MET A 428 19.54 3.31 25.75
CA MET A 428 18.36 2.65 25.21
C MET A 428 18.51 2.34 23.72
N ASN A 429 19.05 3.24 22.91
CA ASN A 429 19.33 2.96 21.50
C ASN A 429 20.41 1.90 21.32
N LYS A 430 21.46 1.91 22.14
CA LYS A 430 22.45 0.83 22.16
C LYS A 430 21.79 -0.49 22.51
N TYR A 431 20.94 -0.51 23.54
CA TYR A 431 20.17 -1.67 23.95
C TYR A 431 19.24 -2.14 22.81
N LEU A 432 18.44 -1.29 22.18
CA LEU A 432 17.56 -1.68 21.06
C LEU A 432 18.33 -2.10 19.79
N ALA A 433 19.56 -1.61 19.60
CA ALA A 433 20.43 -2.00 18.49
C ALA A 433 21.17 -3.33 18.73
N SER A 434 21.55 -3.62 19.98
CA SER A 434 22.29 -4.83 20.38
C SER A 434 21.39 -5.95 20.89
N SER A 435 20.18 -5.64 21.36
CA SER A 435 19.27 -6.60 21.97
C SER A 435 18.43 -7.29 20.92
N GLN A 436 18.54 -8.61 20.92
CA GLN A 436 17.62 -9.50 20.25
C GLN A 436 16.96 -10.32 21.38
N GLY A 437 15.65 -10.55 21.32
CA GLY A 437 14.87 -11.20 22.40
C GLY A 437 13.78 -10.35 23.05
N ILE A 438 13.75 -9.03 22.81
CA ILE A 438 12.57 -8.21 23.14
C ILE A 438 11.50 -8.51 22.08
N ALA A 439 10.28 -8.84 22.51
CA ALA A 439 9.17 -8.98 21.59
C ALA A 439 9.05 -7.71 20.73
N ILE A 440 8.98 -7.86 19.41
CA ILE A 440 8.96 -6.71 18.48
C ILE A 440 7.95 -5.63 18.89
N PRO A 441 6.72 -5.94 19.35
CA PRO A 441 5.79 -4.91 19.84
C PRO A 441 6.37 -4.09 21.01
N VAL A 442 7.01 -4.75 21.98
CA VAL A 442 7.65 -4.13 23.15
C VAL A 442 8.83 -3.27 22.70
N ALA A 443 9.69 -3.80 21.82
CA ALA A 443 10.85 -3.08 21.32
C ALA A 443 10.45 -1.80 20.55
N LEU A 444 9.38 -1.87 19.76
CA LEU A 444 8.84 -0.72 19.03
C LEU A 444 8.19 0.31 19.96
N ARG A 445 7.49 -0.12 21.02
CA ARG A 445 6.98 0.78 22.06
C ARG A 445 8.11 1.48 22.79
N MET A 446 9.14 0.74 23.17
CA MET A 446 10.34 1.29 23.80
C MET A 446 11.04 2.30 22.88
N GLU A 447 11.22 1.98 21.60
CA GLU A 447 11.81 2.90 20.63
C GLU A 447 10.97 4.17 20.45
N ALA A 448 9.65 4.04 20.35
CA ALA A 448 8.73 5.17 20.21
C ALA A 448 8.78 6.11 21.44
N LEU A 449 8.70 5.55 22.65
CA LEU A 449 8.81 6.30 23.90
C LEU A 449 10.18 6.97 24.05
N THR A 450 11.24 6.30 23.63
CA THR A 450 12.62 6.80 23.67
C THR A 450 12.82 7.97 22.72
N LYS A 451 12.32 7.87 21.49
CA LYS A 451 12.34 8.97 20.51
C LYS A 451 11.50 10.16 20.99
N ARG A 452 10.32 9.90 21.57
CA ARG A 452 9.48 10.95 22.16
C ARG A 452 10.21 11.70 23.29
N CYS A 453 10.90 11.00 24.18
CA CYS A 453 11.74 11.64 25.21
C CYS A 453 12.82 12.53 24.60
N TRP A 454 13.53 12.03 23.58
CA TRP A 454 14.59 12.78 22.92
C TRP A 454 14.07 14.04 22.22
N VAL A 455 12.97 13.92 21.47
CA VAL A 455 12.34 15.04 20.77
C VAL A 455 11.93 16.14 21.75
N ILE A 456 11.22 15.80 22.83
CA ILE A 456 10.82 16.79 23.85
C ILE A 456 12.05 17.49 24.43
N ASN A 457 13.10 16.72 24.74
CA ASN A 457 14.32 17.23 25.35
C ASN A 457 15.12 18.16 24.40
N GLU A 458 15.23 17.81 23.11
CA GLU A 458 15.89 18.65 22.10
C GLU A 458 15.09 19.90 21.75
N THR A 459 13.77 19.80 21.68
CA THR A 459 12.92 20.95 21.35
C THR A 459 12.97 21.98 22.49
N LEU A 460 12.97 21.55 23.76
CA LEU A 460 13.19 22.44 24.91
C LEU A 460 14.57 23.14 24.85
N ARG A 461 15.63 22.39 24.51
CA ARG A 461 16.98 22.97 24.36
C ARG A 461 17.02 24.02 23.26
N LYS A 462 16.61 23.68 22.04
CA LYS A 462 16.66 24.58 20.88
C LYS A 462 15.87 25.85 21.13
N LYS A 463 14.66 25.73 21.67
CA LYS A 463 13.86 26.89 22.02
C LYS A 463 14.50 27.76 23.09
N SER A 464 15.14 27.17 24.11
CA SER A 464 15.85 27.97 25.12
C SER A 464 17.06 28.69 24.53
N GLU A 465 17.75 28.08 23.57
CA GLU A 465 18.87 28.70 22.85
C GLU A 465 18.41 29.85 21.93
N ASP A 466 17.25 29.70 21.29
CA ASP A 466 16.69 30.70 20.37
C ASP A 466 15.99 31.86 21.10
N GLU A 467 15.22 31.56 22.15
CA GLU A 467 14.34 32.52 22.84
C GLU A 467 14.94 33.02 24.18
N GLY A 468 16.00 32.40 24.69
CA GLY A 468 16.68 32.75 25.95
C GLY A 468 15.90 32.34 27.21
N GLU A 469 14.65 32.75 27.32
CA GLU A 469 13.72 32.36 28.39
C GLU A 469 12.48 31.69 27.82
N LEU A 470 12.11 30.53 28.37
CA LEU A 470 10.94 29.78 27.94
C LEU A 470 9.70 30.14 28.77
N LEU A 471 8.53 30.18 28.13
CA LEU A 471 7.25 30.33 28.80
C LEU A 471 7.04 29.22 29.84
N HIS A 472 6.91 29.63 31.10
CA HIS A 472 6.80 28.78 32.29
C HIS A 472 5.76 27.65 32.15
N THR A 473 4.55 27.99 31.68
CA THR A 473 3.46 27.03 31.48
C THR A 473 3.77 25.98 30.41
N SER A 474 4.47 26.36 29.35
CA SER A 474 4.86 25.46 28.27
C SER A 474 5.95 24.50 28.71
N VAL A 475 6.92 24.97 29.51
CA VAL A 475 7.99 24.13 30.08
C VAL A 475 7.43 23.10 31.03
N ILE A 476 6.54 23.49 31.95
CA ILE A 476 5.89 22.57 32.90
C ILE A 476 5.15 21.46 32.18
N LEU A 477 4.38 21.81 31.14
CA LEU A 477 3.67 20.81 30.33
C LEU A 477 4.65 19.82 29.68
N CYS A 478 5.74 20.31 29.10
CA CYS A 478 6.73 19.46 28.44
C CYS A 478 7.47 18.53 29.42
N LEU A 479 7.86 19.03 30.59
CA LEU A 479 8.51 18.24 31.64
C LEU A 479 7.57 17.17 32.20
N ASN A 480 6.28 17.48 32.38
CA ASN A 480 5.27 16.50 32.79
C ASN A 480 5.08 15.38 31.74
N ILE A 481 5.04 15.72 30.45
CA ILE A 481 4.98 14.72 29.36
C ILE A 481 6.26 13.89 29.33
N LEU A 482 7.43 14.52 29.50
CA LEU A 482 8.73 13.84 29.51
C LEU A 482 8.84 12.85 30.66
N LEU A 483 8.40 13.23 31.86
CA LEU A 483 8.27 12.32 33.00
C LEU A 483 7.43 11.12 32.56
N GLU A 484 6.17 11.34 32.21
CA GLU A 484 5.25 10.23 31.89
C GLU A 484 5.81 9.26 30.83
N CYS A 485 6.56 9.76 29.86
CA CYS A 485 7.26 8.92 28.88
C CYS A 485 8.36 8.07 29.52
N ILE A 486 9.22 8.65 30.36
CA ILE A 486 10.29 7.93 31.08
C ILE A 486 9.69 6.87 32.00
N ARG A 487 8.56 7.15 32.67
CA ARG A 487 7.83 6.17 33.51
C ARG A 487 7.29 5.01 32.69
N LYS A 488 6.63 5.29 31.57
CA LYS A 488 6.14 4.23 30.66
C LYS A 488 7.27 3.37 30.13
N LEU A 489 8.39 4.01 29.77
CA LEU A 489 9.57 3.29 29.31
C LEU A 489 10.13 2.37 30.41
N ARG A 490 10.13 2.83 31.66
CA ARG A 490 10.53 2.02 32.81
C ARG A 490 9.65 0.78 32.97
N MET A 491 8.33 0.94 32.85
CA MET A 491 7.40 -0.19 32.95
C MET A 491 7.65 -1.23 31.85
N GLU A 492 7.91 -0.81 30.61
CA GLU A 492 8.25 -1.74 29.52
C GLU A 492 9.60 -2.45 29.76
N VAL A 493 10.60 -1.76 30.32
CA VAL A 493 11.90 -2.36 30.68
C VAL A 493 11.78 -3.36 31.84
N GLU A 494 10.99 -3.02 32.86
CA GLU A 494 10.74 -3.89 34.01
C GLU A 494 9.93 -5.13 33.61
N ALA A 495 8.94 -4.98 32.71
CA ALA A 495 8.17 -6.09 32.16
C ALA A 495 8.98 -7.07 31.29
N ILE A 496 10.19 -6.71 30.86
CA ILE A 496 11.11 -7.64 30.18
C ILE A 496 11.85 -8.54 31.19
N LEU A 497 11.96 -8.10 32.45
CA LEU A 497 12.65 -8.85 33.52
C LEU A 497 11.75 -9.81 34.29
N GLU A 498 10.43 -9.61 34.20
CA GLU A 498 9.38 -10.50 34.75
C GLU A 498 9.03 -11.60 33.74
#